data_AF-A0A5K0VVZ8-F1
#
_entry.id   AF-A0A5K0VVZ8-F1
#
_cell.length_a   1.000
_cell.length_b   1.000
_cell.length_c   1.000
_cell.angle_alpha   90.00
_cell.angle_beta   90.00
_cell.angle_gamma   90.00
#
_symmetry.space_group_name_H-M   'P 1'
#
loop_
_entity.id
_entity.type
_entity.pdbx_description
1 polymer ?
#
loop_
_entity_poly.entity_id
_entity_poly.type
_entity_poly.pdbx_seq_one_letter_code
_entity_poly.pdbx_strand_id
1 'polypeptide(L)'
;FRVINQTCCRLSKSSQNKMCEEGSAPCEDRDAYMYFDGVHFTEALYKHLAGKAYLSELSSEVYPYNVARLVDLELGPAASSNAYAETESHASS
;
A
#
# COMPACT_ATOMS: atom_id res chain seq x y z
N PHE A 1 8.12 -15.20 -5.37
CA PHE A 1 8.55 -15.67 -4.04
C PHE A 1 8.98 -17.12 -4.12
N ARG A 2 10.02 -17.48 -3.38
CA ARG A 2 10.51 -18.86 -3.27
C ARG A 2 10.01 -19.51 -1.98
N VAL A 3 9.76 -18.71 -0.93
CA VAL A 3 9.24 -19.15 0.36
C VAL A 3 7.92 -18.46 0.65
N ILE A 4 6.86 -19.26 0.78
CA ILE A 4 5.48 -18.75 0.91
C ILE A 4 4.79 -19.23 2.20
N ASN A 5 5.33 -20.26 2.85
CA ASN A 5 4.75 -20.93 4.02
C ASN A 5 5.59 -20.75 5.29
N GLN A 6 6.54 -19.82 5.27
CA GLN A 6 7.40 -19.47 6.41
C GLN A 6 7.63 -17.96 6.44
N THR A 7 7.99 -17.47 7.62
CA THR A 7 8.31 -16.06 7.86
C THR A 7 9.81 -15.82 7.71
N CYS A 8 10.19 -14.62 7.29
CA CYS A 8 11.59 -14.24 7.18
C CYS A 8 12.27 -14.15 8.56
N CYS A 9 11.55 -13.76 9.62
CA CYS A 9 12.08 -13.78 10.98
C CYS A 9 11.59 -15.00 11.77
N ARG A 10 12.31 -15.35 12.85
CA ARG A 10 11.82 -16.32 13.82
C ARG A 10 10.71 -15.68 14.65
N LEU A 11 9.60 -16.40 14.83
CA LEU A 11 8.43 -15.89 15.53
C LEU A 11 8.51 -16.14 17.04
N SER A 12 8.11 -15.14 17.82
CA SER A 12 7.99 -15.26 19.27
C SER A 12 6.70 -16.00 19.67
N LYS A 13 6.84 -17.07 20.47
CA LYS A 13 5.69 -17.80 21.04
C LYS A 13 4.89 -16.95 22.02
N SER A 14 5.53 -16.05 22.78
CA SER A 14 4.84 -15.14 23.70
C SER A 14 3.95 -14.14 22.97
N SER A 15 4.27 -13.83 21.71
CA SER A 15 3.44 -13.01 20.82
C SER A 15 2.37 -13.78 20.03
N GLN A 16 2.07 -15.03 20.41
CA GLN A 16 1.20 -15.93 19.64
C GLN A 16 1.67 -16.11 18.18
N ASN A 17 2.99 -16.11 17.97
CA ASN A 17 3.65 -16.14 16.65
C ASN A 17 3.31 -14.97 15.72
N LYS A 18 2.85 -13.82 16.22
CA LYS A 18 2.57 -12.66 15.36
C LYS A 18 3.82 -11.84 15.09
N MET A 19 4.69 -11.69 16.09
CA MET A 19 5.87 -10.84 16.04
C MET A 19 7.15 -11.66 15.98
N CYS A 20 8.22 -11.02 15.50
CA CYS A 20 9.56 -11.59 15.54
C CYS A 20 10.06 -11.75 16.99
N GLU A 21 10.92 -12.75 17.22
CA GLU A 21 11.67 -12.91 18.45
C GLU A 21 12.70 -11.77 18.60
N GLU A 22 12.69 -11.13 19.77
CA GLU A 22 13.63 -10.05 20.09
C GLU A 22 15.07 -10.53 20.00
N GLY A 23 15.95 -9.72 19.39
CA GLY A 23 17.36 -10.07 19.19
C GLY A 23 17.64 -11.12 18.11
N SER A 24 16.61 -11.68 17.47
CA SER A 24 16.80 -12.60 16.35
C SER A 24 17.04 -11.85 15.04
N ALA A 25 18.02 -12.29 14.26
CA ALA A 25 18.24 -11.76 12.92
C ALA A 25 17.14 -12.28 11.95
N PRO A 26 16.60 -11.42 11.08
CA PRO A 26 15.74 -11.88 9.98
C PRO A 26 16.57 -12.64 8.93
N CYS A 27 15.88 -13.31 8.01
CA CYS A 27 16.47 -13.95 6.84
C CYS A 27 17.34 -12.99 6.02
N GLU A 28 18.37 -13.52 5.37
CA GLU A 28 19.32 -12.73 4.57
C GLU A 28 18.67 -12.16 3.31
N ASP A 29 17.89 -12.98 2.59
CA ASP A 29 17.17 -12.58 1.37
C ASP A 29 15.68 -12.40 1.65
N ARG A 30 15.27 -11.16 1.89
CA ARG A 30 13.86 -10.80 2.16
C ARG A 30 12.99 -10.88 0.92
N ASP A 31 13.55 -10.81 -0.27
CA ASP A 31 12.81 -10.83 -1.53
C ASP A 31 12.37 -12.26 -1.91
N ALA A 32 13.03 -13.27 -1.33
CA ALA A 32 12.61 -14.66 -1.46
C ALA A 32 11.32 -15.00 -0.68
N TYR A 33 10.97 -14.25 0.37
CA TYR A 33 9.89 -14.56 1.31
C TYR A 33 8.64 -13.70 1.06
N MET A 34 7.45 -14.30 1.17
CA MET A 34 6.19 -13.54 1.16
C MET A 34 5.95 -12.80 2.48
N TYR A 35 6.26 -13.45 3.61
CA TYR A 35 5.94 -12.97 4.95
C TYR A 35 7.21 -12.50 5.67
N PHE A 36 7.16 -11.30 6.26
CA PHE A 36 8.23 -10.81 7.10
C PHE A 36 8.12 -11.43 8.51
N ASP A 37 6.96 -11.23 9.15
CA ASP A 37 6.58 -11.81 10.44
C ASP A 37 5.28 -12.64 10.28
N GLY A 38 4.62 -12.97 11.39
CA GLY A 38 3.45 -13.86 11.37
C GLY A 38 2.18 -13.26 10.78
N VAL A 39 2.16 -11.95 10.48
CA VAL A 39 0.96 -11.24 10.00
C VAL A 39 1.22 -10.24 8.88
N HIS A 40 2.45 -9.79 8.68
CA HIS A 40 2.84 -8.81 7.67
C HIS A 40 3.67 -9.43 6.55
N PHE A 41 3.46 -8.90 5.35
CA PHE A 41 4.25 -9.25 4.18
C PHE A 41 5.62 -8.58 4.15
N THR A 42 6.54 -9.11 3.35
CA THR A 42 7.81 -8.44 3.03
C THR A 42 7.57 -7.24 2.11
N GLU A 43 8.54 -6.33 2.06
CA GLU A 43 8.54 -5.20 1.13
C GLU A 43 8.37 -5.66 -0.32
N ALA A 44 9.02 -6.77 -0.71
CA ALA A 44 8.91 -7.32 -2.06
C ALA A 44 7.46 -7.67 -2.44
N LEU A 45 6.69 -8.27 -1.52
CA LEU A 45 5.28 -8.57 -1.79
C LEU A 45 4.44 -7.30 -1.78
N TYR A 46 4.71 -6.35 -0.88
CA TYR A 46 4.03 -5.07 -0.93
C TYR A 46 4.28 -4.30 -2.23
N LYS A 47 5.50 -4.31 -2.78
CA LYS A 47 5.80 -3.71 -4.10
C LYS A 47 4.97 -4.35 -5.21
N HIS A 48 4.85 -5.67 -5.20
CA HIS A 48 4.03 -6.40 -6.18
C HIS A 48 2.55 -6.04 -6.07
N LEU A 49 2.00 -6.04 -4.85
CA LEU A 49 0.61 -5.67 -4.59
C LEU A 49 0.32 -4.20 -4.94
N ALA A 50 1.23 -3.29 -4.59
CA ALA A 50 1.12 -1.88 -4.94
C ALA A 50 1.17 -1.66 -6.45
N GLY A 51 2.04 -2.37 -7.17
CA GLY A 51 2.08 -2.33 -8.64
C GLY A 51 0.76 -2.77 -9.26
N LYS A 52 0.16 -3.85 -8.75
CA LYS A 52 -1.18 -4.30 -9.18
C LYS A 52 -2.26 -3.28 -8.86
N ALA A 53 -2.28 -2.76 -7.64
CA ALA A 53 -3.24 -1.74 -7.22
C ALA A 53 -3.13 -0.47 -8.08
N TYR A 54 -1.91 -0.11 -8.52
CA TYR A 54 -1.67 1.08 -9.31
C TYR A 54 -2.05 0.91 -10.79
N LEU A 55 -1.69 -0.21 -11.43
CA LEU A 55 -1.76 -0.37 -12.90
C LEU A 55 -2.53 -1.58 -13.43
N SER A 56 -2.97 -2.53 -12.59
CA SER A 56 -3.66 -3.72 -13.12
C SER A 56 -4.94 -3.31 -13.86
N GLU A 57 -5.28 -4.04 -14.92
CA GLU A 57 -6.54 -3.90 -15.65
C GLU A 57 -7.49 -5.08 -15.37
N LEU A 58 -7.06 -6.05 -14.55
CA LEU A 58 -7.85 -7.22 -14.20
C LEU A 58 -8.84 -6.89 -13.09
N SER A 59 -10.14 -7.09 -13.35
CA SER A 59 -11.21 -6.87 -12.36
C SER A 59 -11.10 -7.76 -11.11
N SER A 60 -10.37 -8.88 -11.20
CA SER A 60 -10.07 -9.75 -10.06
C SER A 60 -8.99 -9.19 -9.13
N GLU A 61 -8.24 -8.17 -9.56
CA GLU A 61 -7.16 -7.55 -8.77
C GLU A 61 -7.51 -6.12 -8.32
N VAL A 62 -8.22 -5.38 -9.16
CA VAL A 62 -8.63 -3.99 -8.93
C VAL A 62 -10.04 -3.77 -9.47
N TYR A 63 -10.91 -3.15 -8.68
CA TYR A 63 -12.28 -2.85 -9.09
C TYR A 63 -12.86 -1.69 -8.26
N PRO A 64 -13.62 -0.75 -8.87
CA PRO A 64 -13.88 -0.61 -10.32
C PRO A 64 -12.73 0.03 -11.10
N TYR A 65 -11.78 0.66 -10.43
CA TYR A 65 -10.64 1.36 -11.03
C TYR A 65 -9.35 1.00 -10.29
N ASN A 66 -8.23 1.03 -11.00
CA ASN A 66 -6.90 1.07 -10.37
C ASN A 66 -6.56 2.51 -9.91
N VAL A 67 -5.52 2.68 -9.10
CA VAL A 67 -5.17 4.00 -8.55
C VAL A 67 -4.80 5.00 -9.65
N ALA A 68 -4.15 4.58 -10.74
CA ALA A 68 -3.85 5.48 -11.86
C ALA A 68 -5.12 6.05 -12.48
N ARG A 69 -6.14 5.21 -12.74
CA ARG A 69 -7.45 5.62 -13.26
C ARG A 69 -8.20 6.56 -12.32
N LEU A 70 -8.04 6.42 -11.00
CA LEU A 70 -8.69 7.31 -10.03
C LEU A 70 -8.24 8.78 -10.19
N VAL A 71 -6.98 9.02 -10.58
CA VAL A 71 -6.46 10.37 -10.81
C VAL A 71 -7.11 11.03 -12.02
N ASP A 72 -7.48 10.24 -13.02
CA ASP A 72 -8.11 10.71 -14.26
C ASP A 72 -9.65 10.82 -14.14
N LEU A 73 -10.23 10.44 -12.99
CA LEU A 73 -11.65 10.62 -12.78
C LEU A 73 -11.95 12.11 -12.58
N GLU A 74 -12.55 12.72 -13.59
CA GLU A 74 -13.33 13.93 -13.39
C GLU A 74 -14.51 13.58 -12.47
N LEU A 75 -14.32 13.79 -11.17
CA LEU A 75 -15.43 13.83 -10.22
C LEU A 75 -16.32 14.97 -10.72
N GLY A 76 -17.44 14.61 -11.34
CA GLY A 76 -18.35 15.57 -11.98
C GLY A 76 -18.77 16.73 -11.06
N PRO A 77 -19.60 17.66 -11.55
CA PRO A 77 -19.83 18.99 -10.96
C PRO A 77 -20.30 19.07 -9.49
N ALA A 78 -20.50 17.95 -8.79
CA ALA A 78 -20.73 17.92 -7.35
C ALA A 78 -19.46 18.11 -6.48
N ALA A 79 -18.25 17.96 -7.04
CA ALA A 79 -17.00 18.10 -6.27
C ALA A 79 -16.20 19.39 -6.57
N SER A 80 -16.61 20.18 -7.58
CA SER A 80 -15.84 21.34 -8.08
C SER A 80 -16.42 22.71 -7.73
N SER A 81 -17.48 22.80 -6.93
CA SER A 81 -18.03 24.08 -6.46
C SER A 81 -17.93 24.16 -4.93
N ASN A 82 -16.75 24.56 -4.44
CA ASN A 82 -16.52 25.29 -3.18
C ASN A 82 -15.08 25.06 -2.67
N ALA A 83 -14.11 25.62 -3.36
CA ALA A 83 -12.87 26.06 -2.73
C ALA A 83 -12.31 27.21 -3.58
N TYR A 84 -11.92 28.30 -2.93
CA TYR A 84 -11.34 29.52 -3.50
C TYR A 84 -12.35 30.53 -4.09
N ALA A 85 -13.18 31.09 -3.20
CA ALA A 85 -13.72 32.43 -3.37
C ALA A 85 -13.53 33.21 -2.06
N GLU A 86 -12.32 33.77 -1.86
CA GLU A 86 -12.03 34.92 -0.98
C GLU A 86 -10.89 35.71 -1.66
N THR A 87 -11.20 36.85 -2.32
CA THR A 87 -10.97 38.26 -1.89
C THR A 87 -9.50 38.72 -2.14
N GLU A 88 -9.12 39.84 -2.76
CA GLU A 88 -9.76 41.08 -3.25
C GLU A 88 -8.95 41.63 -4.44
N SER A 89 -9.64 42.23 -5.41
CA SER A 89 -9.05 43.14 -6.39
C SER A 89 -9.12 44.58 -5.88
N HIS A 90 -7.96 45.25 -5.83
CA HIS A 90 -7.79 46.69 -6.09
C HIS A 90 -8.73 47.67 -5.37
N ALA A 91 -8.24 48.21 -4.25
CA ALA A 91 -8.58 49.57 -3.83
C ALA A 91 -7.49 50.53 -4.30
N SER A 92 -7.76 51.29 -5.35
CA SER A 92 -7.07 52.55 -5.64
C SER A 92 -7.98 53.42 -6.51
N SER A 93 -8.65 54.38 -5.86
CA SER A 93 -8.91 55.76 -6.30
C SER A 93 -10.03 56.39 -5.46
#